data_AF-A0A7C3R781-F1
#
_entry.id   AF-A0A7C3R781-F1
#
_cell.length_a   1.000
_cell.length_b   1.000
_cell.length_c   1.000
_cell.angle_alpha   90.00
_cell.angle_beta   90.00
_cell.angle_gamma   90.00
#
_symmetry.space_group_name_H-M   'P 1'
#
loop_
_entity.id
_entity.type
_entity.pdbx_description
1 polymer ?
#
loop_
_entity_poly.entity_id
_entity_poly.type
_entity_poly.pdbx_seq_one_letter_code
_entity_poly.pdbx_strand_id
1 'polypeptide(L)'
;MSRSKSYYDLRDALALPGCPICRLRAEFTEQYLERLIYENVNDPGLRRKIRQARGFCKEHALGLARRGAALGVSIIARDVLREVLKTMEERHWPSFPSTPLARVQEALDPEGNRSPTIQLVSKLTAQTTCPVCVRTKEMEEIYYHALLDNLLGEEGLLTLYSASDGLCLPHFRQVLKHVRREPTFKALVSAQRAIWSKLEGQLSEAIRKSDYRFSNEPLGEEGKAWLRALAVIAGERLERGEK
;
A
#
# COMPACT_ATOMS: atom_id res chain seq x y z
N MET A 1 -23.48 -10.70 21.30
CA MET A 1 -22.97 -9.33 21.05
C MET A 1 -23.05 -9.08 19.54
N SER A 2 -23.48 -7.89 19.12
CA SER A 2 -23.54 -7.55 17.68
C SER A 2 -22.14 -7.60 17.07
N ARG A 3 -21.96 -8.32 15.96
CA ARG A 3 -20.71 -8.33 15.19
C ARG A 3 -20.47 -6.95 14.57
N SER A 4 -19.20 -6.57 14.41
CA SER A 4 -18.81 -5.30 13.80
C SER A 4 -18.92 -5.34 12.27
N LYS A 5 -18.99 -4.17 11.63
CA LYS A 5 -18.91 -4.07 10.16
C LYS A 5 -17.66 -4.79 9.60
N SER A 6 -16.53 -4.62 10.27
CA SER A 6 -15.26 -5.21 9.83
C SER A 6 -15.28 -6.74 9.82
N TYR A 7 -16.07 -7.38 10.68
CA TYR A 7 -16.28 -8.83 10.65
C TYR A 7 -17.00 -9.26 9.38
N TYR A 8 -18.10 -8.59 9.02
CA TYR A 8 -18.87 -8.94 7.82
C TYR A 8 -18.08 -8.65 6.55
N ASP A 9 -17.39 -7.51 6.48
CA ASP A 9 -16.49 -7.18 5.38
C ASP A 9 -15.42 -8.27 5.17
N LEU A 10 -14.79 -8.77 6.26
CA LEU A 10 -13.81 -9.87 6.18
C LEU A 10 -14.44 -11.19 5.74
N ARG A 11 -15.60 -11.55 6.30
CA ARG A 11 -16.33 -12.76 5.94
C ARG A 11 -16.63 -12.79 4.44
N ASP A 12 -17.10 -11.68 3.90
CA ASP A 12 -17.47 -11.56 2.50
C ASP A 12 -16.22 -11.53 1.61
N ALA A 13 -15.16 -10.83 2.03
CA ALA A 13 -13.90 -10.81 1.29
C ALA A 13 -13.18 -12.18 1.25
N LEU A 14 -13.28 -12.99 2.31
CA LEU A 14 -12.73 -14.34 2.37
C LEU A 14 -13.40 -15.33 1.41
N ALA A 15 -14.63 -15.03 0.97
CA ALA A 15 -15.35 -15.86 -0.01
C ALA A 15 -14.93 -15.56 -1.46
N LEU A 16 -14.11 -14.53 -1.69
CA LEU A 16 -13.62 -14.14 -3.00
C LEU A 16 -12.15 -14.57 -3.18
N PRO A 17 -11.68 -14.79 -4.42
CA PRO A 17 -10.28 -15.08 -4.69
C PRO A 17 -9.35 -13.95 -4.23
N GLY A 18 -8.12 -14.32 -3.90
CA GLY A 18 -7.06 -13.41 -3.52
C GLY A 18 -7.01 -13.06 -2.03
N CYS A 19 -6.17 -12.09 -1.67
CA CYS A 19 -5.99 -11.70 -0.28
C CYS A 19 -7.16 -10.81 0.18
N PRO A 20 -7.92 -11.19 1.24
CA PRO A 20 -9.08 -10.43 1.69
C PRO A 20 -8.70 -9.01 2.14
N ILE A 21 -7.51 -8.83 2.72
CA ILE A 21 -7.06 -7.52 3.20
C ILE A 21 -6.57 -6.64 2.04
N CYS A 22 -5.93 -7.20 1.01
CA CYS A 22 -5.66 -6.47 -0.24
C CYS A 22 -6.95 -5.94 -0.85
N ARG A 23 -8.02 -6.74 -0.84
CA ARG A 23 -9.35 -6.38 -1.33
C ARG A 23 -9.97 -5.22 -0.58
N LEU A 24 -10.14 -5.40 0.73
CA LEU A 24 -10.72 -4.38 1.58
C LEU A 24 -9.89 -3.09 1.56
N ARG A 25 -8.56 -3.21 1.42
CA ARG A 25 -7.66 -2.08 1.21
C ARG A 25 -7.96 -1.30 -0.05
N ALA A 26 -8.08 -2.00 -1.19
CA ALA A 26 -8.36 -1.37 -2.47
C ALA A 26 -9.73 -0.69 -2.46
N GLU A 27 -10.76 -1.37 -1.95
CA GLU A 27 -12.13 -0.84 -1.86
C GLU A 27 -12.22 0.41 -0.98
N PHE A 28 -11.63 0.36 0.22
CA PHE A 28 -11.57 1.52 1.10
C PHE A 28 -10.80 2.67 0.47
N THR A 29 -9.66 2.38 -0.17
CA THR A 29 -8.85 3.42 -0.83
C THR A 29 -9.64 4.11 -1.93
N GLU A 30 -10.38 3.35 -2.74
CA GLU A 30 -11.19 3.90 -3.83
C GLU A 30 -12.30 4.82 -3.30
N GLN A 31 -13.04 4.38 -2.28
CA GLN A 31 -14.07 5.17 -1.61
C GLN A 31 -13.49 6.42 -0.94
N TYR A 32 -12.30 6.29 -0.32
CA TYR A 32 -11.64 7.42 0.32
C TYR A 32 -11.20 8.47 -0.70
N LEU A 33 -10.65 8.07 -1.85
CA LEU A 33 -10.28 8.99 -2.92
C LEU A 33 -11.50 9.70 -3.51
N GLU A 34 -12.62 9.00 -3.67
CA GLU A 34 -13.88 9.57 -4.12
C GLU A 34 -14.38 10.65 -3.14
N ARG A 35 -14.49 10.31 -1.86
CA ARG A 35 -14.88 11.26 -0.81
C ARG A 35 -13.90 12.42 -0.68
N LEU A 36 -12.61 12.19 -0.93
CA LEU A 36 -11.62 13.25 -0.94
C LEU A 36 -11.93 14.28 -2.03
N ILE A 37 -12.28 13.84 -3.24
CA ILE A 37 -12.57 14.69 -4.40
C ILE A 37 -13.93 15.42 -4.27
N TYR A 38 -14.96 14.76 -3.74
CA TYR A 38 -16.31 15.35 -3.74
C TYR A 38 -16.67 16.07 -2.43
N GLU A 39 -16.17 15.60 -1.29
CA GLU A 39 -16.55 16.14 0.02
C GLU A 39 -15.43 16.97 0.65
N ASN A 40 -14.16 16.57 0.49
CA ASN A 40 -13.07 17.07 1.34
C ASN A 40 -12.00 17.91 0.63
N VAL A 41 -12.20 18.30 -0.64
CA VAL A 41 -11.23 19.13 -1.39
C VAL A 41 -10.91 20.45 -0.69
N ASN A 42 -11.89 20.99 0.03
CA ASN A 42 -11.77 22.27 0.73
C ASN A 42 -11.45 22.12 2.23
N ASP A 43 -11.28 20.90 2.76
CA ASP A 43 -10.97 20.71 4.17
C ASP A 43 -9.57 21.28 4.52
N PRO A 44 -9.47 22.30 5.40
CA PRO A 44 -8.20 22.96 5.68
C PRO A 44 -7.16 22.02 6.32
N GLY A 45 -7.62 21.10 7.16
CA GLY A 45 -6.76 20.15 7.88
C GLY A 45 -6.08 19.17 6.94
N LEU A 46 -6.85 18.56 6.04
CA LEU A 46 -6.40 17.66 5.00
C LEU A 46 -5.51 18.38 3.99
N ARG A 47 -5.88 19.58 3.57
CA ARG A 47 -5.07 20.38 2.63
C ARG A 47 -3.69 20.70 3.18
N ARG A 48 -3.58 21.04 4.47
CA ARG A 48 -2.28 21.19 5.14
C ARG A 48 -1.46 19.90 5.11
N LYS A 49 -2.07 18.75 5.43
CA LYS A 49 -1.38 17.44 5.39
C LYS A 49 -0.90 17.10 3.97
N ILE A 50 -1.71 17.36 2.95
CA ILE A 50 -1.33 17.14 1.54
C ILE A 50 -0.14 18.03 1.14
N ARG A 51 -0.13 19.32 1.52
CA ARG A 51 1.01 20.22 1.25
C ARG A 51 2.30 19.75 1.93
N GLN A 52 2.22 19.31 3.18
CA GLN A 52 3.37 18.75 3.93
C GLN A 52 3.90 17.46 3.31
N ALA A 53 3.01 16.61 2.79
CA ALA A 53 3.36 15.40 2.07
C ALA A 53 3.85 15.64 0.63
N ARG A 54 3.88 16.91 0.17
CA ARG A 54 4.19 17.29 -1.23
C ARG A 54 3.27 16.60 -2.24
N GLY A 55 2.01 16.44 -1.86
CA GLY A 55 0.98 15.78 -2.66
C GLY A 55 0.70 14.34 -2.21
N PHE A 56 0.48 13.47 -3.20
CA PHE A 56 0.20 12.05 -3.00
C PHE A 56 1.36 11.21 -3.55
N CYS A 57 1.52 9.98 -3.03
CA CYS A 57 2.47 9.04 -3.63
C CYS A 57 2.02 8.67 -5.05
N LYS A 58 2.96 8.12 -5.86
CA LYS A 58 2.69 7.70 -7.25
C LYS A 58 1.40 6.89 -7.40
N GLU A 59 1.19 5.90 -6.54
CA GLU A 59 0.01 5.03 -6.56
C GLU A 59 -1.29 5.83 -6.38
N HIS A 60 -1.39 6.62 -5.31
CA HIS A 60 -2.60 7.37 -4.99
C HIS A 60 -2.83 8.57 -5.92
N ALA A 61 -1.76 9.16 -6.47
CA ALA A 61 -1.88 10.18 -7.51
C ALA A 61 -2.51 9.62 -8.79
N LEU A 62 -2.10 8.42 -9.22
CA LEU A 62 -2.72 7.74 -10.35
C LEU A 62 -4.18 7.35 -10.05
N GLY A 63 -4.49 6.95 -8.82
CA GLY A 63 -5.86 6.65 -8.40
C GLY A 63 -6.83 7.85 -8.51
N LEU A 64 -6.32 9.08 -8.39
CA LEU A 64 -7.12 10.31 -8.54
C LEU A 64 -7.45 10.65 -10.01
N ALA A 65 -6.72 10.08 -10.98
CA ALA A 65 -6.97 10.30 -12.40
C ALA A 65 -8.20 9.51 -12.87
N ARG A 66 -9.39 10.03 -12.56
CA ARG A 66 -10.70 9.45 -12.90
C ARG A 66 -11.65 10.50 -13.48
N ARG A 67 -12.68 10.04 -14.19
CA ARG A 67 -13.74 10.91 -14.71
C ARG A 67 -14.39 11.69 -13.56
N GLY A 68 -14.73 12.96 -13.78
CA GLY A 68 -15.34 13.83 -12.78
C GLY A 68 -14.36 14.43 -11.75
N ALA A 69 -13.12 13.96 -11.66
CA ALA A 69 -12.16 14.42 -10.64
C ALA A 69 -11.39 15.69 -11.00
N ALA A 70 -11.48 16.17 -12.25
CA ALA A 70 -10.60 17.21 -12.79
C ALA A 70 -10.52 18.46 -11.89
N LEU A 71 -11.67 19.04 -11.51
CA LEU A 71 -11.70 20.24 -10.68
C LEU A 71 -11.06 20.03 -9.30
N GLY A 72 -11.48 18.99 -8.58
CA GLY A 72 -10.97 18.69 -7.23
C GLY A 72 -9.47 18.44 -7.24
N VAL A 73 -8.99 17.67 -8.22
CA VAL A 73 -7.56 17.39 -8.43
C VAL A 73 -6.81 18.67 -8.81
N SER A 74 -7.34 19.51 -9.69
CA SER A 74 -6.70 20.79 -10.05
C SER A 74 -6.56 21.74 -8.85
N ILE A 75 -7.56 21.80 -7.97
CA ILE A 75 -7.50 22.62 -6.76
C ILE A 75 -6.36 22.15 -5.84
N ILE A 76 -6.27 20.84 -5.60
CA ILE A 76 -5.23 20.25 -4.74
C ILE A 76 -3.84 20.39 -5.37
N ALA A 77 -3.71 20.04 -6.66
CA ALA A 77 -2.45 20.11 -7.38
C ALA A 77 -1.91 21.54 -7.43
N ARG A 78 -2.77 22.54 -7.68
CA ARG A 78 -2.38 23.95 -7.65
C ARG A 78 -1.87 24.37 -6.28
N ASP A 79 -2.51 23.93 -5.20
CA ASP A 79 -2.09 24.24 -3.84
C ASP A 79 -0.72 23.66 -3.49
N VAL A 80 -0.48 22.40 -3.86
CA VAL A 80 0.82 21.74 -3.68
C VAL A 80 1.89 22.41 -4.55
N LEU A 81 1.60 22.69 -5.81
CA LEU A 81 2.56 23.34 -6.72
C LEU A 81 2.91 24.75 -6.25
N ARG A 82 1.96 25.53 -5.75
CA ARG A 82 2.25 26.85 -5.17
C ARG A 82 3.20 26.77 -3.98
N GLU A 83 2.99 25.79 -3.10
CA GLU A 83 3.88 25.56 -1.96
C GLU A 83 5.29 25.11 -2.40
N VAL A 84 5.39 24.27 -3.44
CA VAL A 84 6.66 23.86 -4.04
C VAL A 84 7.38 25.05 -4.68
N LEU A 85 6.68 25.84 -5.49
CA LEU A 85 7.23 27.04 -6.14
C LEU A 85 7.71 28.05 -5.11
N LYS A 86 6.92 28.32 -4.07
CA LYS A 86 7.33 29.17 -2.93
C LYS A 86 8.62 28.65 -2.28
N THR A 87 8.74 27.34 -2.07
CA THR A 87 9.96 26.72 -1.52
C THR A 87 11.18 26.92 -2.41
N MET A 88 10.99 27.00 -3.73
CA MET A 88 12.05 27.28 -4.71
C MET A 88 12.42 28.75 -4.77
N GLU A 89 11.43 29.66 -4.72
CA GLU A 89 11.60 31.12 -4.77
C GLU A 89 12.32 31.68 -3.52
N GLU A 90 12.08 31.10 -2.34
CA GLU A 90 12.73 31.52 -1.09
C GLU A 90 14.23 31.19 -1.04
N ARG A 91 14.83 30.65 -2.11
CA ARG A 91 16.24 30.25 -2.15
C ARG A 91 17.09 31.25 -2.92
N HIS A 92 18.12 31.70 -2.23
CA HIS A 92 19.23 32.43 -2.81
C HIS A 92 20.36 31.43 -3.06
N TRP A 93 20.78 31.28 -4.31
CA TRP A 93 22.10 30.70 -4.58
C TRP A 93 23.12 31.70 -4.02
N PRO A 94 24.01 31.32 -3.10
CA PRO A 94 25.02 32.24 -2.62
C PRO A 94 25.85 32.71 -3.83
N SER A 95 25.77 34.00 -4.14
CA SER A 95 26.64 34.62 -5.15
C SER A 95 28.08 34.37 -4.73
N PHE A 96 28.93 33.97 -5.70
CA PHE A 96 30.35 33.64 -5.51
C PHE A 96 31.05 34.51 -4.44
N PRO A 97 31.94 33.94 -3.61
CA PRO A 97 32.66 34.72 -2.62
C PRO A 97 33.49 35.82 -3.30
N SER A 98 33.21 37.07 -2.92
CA SER A 98 33.93 38.26 -3.36
C SER A 98 35.32 38.39 -2.72
N THR A 99 35.68 37.49 -1.79
CA THR A 99 36.92 37.58 -1.01
C THR A 99 37.83 36.34 -1.16
N PRO A 100 39.17 36.49 -1.14
CA PRO A 100 40.12 35.39 -1.26
C PRO A 100 40.01 34.34 -0.15
N LEU A 101 39.71 34.77 1.08
CA LEU A 101 39.55 33.89 2.24
C LEU A 101 38.38 32.91 2.08
N ALA A 102 37.25 33.37 1.55
CA ALA A 102 36.09 32.51 1.36
C ALA A 102 36.28 31.49 0.22
N ARG A 103 37.09 31.80 -0.81
CA ARG A 103 37.51 30.82 -1.83
C ARG A 103 38.38 29.70 -1.26
N VAL A 104 39.28 30.03 -0.32
CA VAL A 104 40.12 29.03 0.35
C VAL A 104 39.27 28.15 1.27
N GLN A 105 38.31 28.73 1.98
CA GLN A 105 37.36 27.99 2.82
C GLN A 105 36.48 27.02 2.00
N GLU A 106 36.06 27.43 0.80
CA GLU A 106 35.28 26.60 -0.13
C GLU A 106 36.11 25.46 -0.74
N ALA A 107 37.39 25.69 -1.02
CA ALA A 107 38.32 24.64 -1.47
C ALA A 107 38.63 23.60 -0.38
N LEU A 108 38.52 23.99 0.90
CA LEU A 108 38.73 23.13 2.07
C LEU A 108 37.45 22.37 2.48
N ASP A 109 36.25 22.83 2.08
CA ASP A 109 34.98 22.17 2.33
C ASP A 109 34.08 22.10 1.07
N PRO A 110 34.43 21.23 0.09
CA PRO A 110 33.63 21.01 -1.10
C PRO A 110 32.24 20.40 -0.82
N GLU A 111 32.02 19.82 0.37
CA GLU A 111 30.71 19.30 0.80
C GLU A 111 29.79 20.43 1.29
N GLY A 112 30.34 21.44 1.96
CA GLY A 112 29.64 22.66 2.37
C GLY A 112 29.01 23.43 1.21
N ASN A 113 29.59 23.37 0.01
CA ASN A 113 29.02 23.99 -1.19
C ASN A 113 27.83 23.21 -1.80
N ARG A 114 27.68 21.92 -1.45
CA ARG A 114 26.46 21.14 -1.75
C ARG A 114 25.31 21.47 -0.81
N SER A 115 25.57 22.21 0.28
CA SER A 115 24.60 22.53 1.34
C SER A 115 23.32 23.22 0.84
N PRO A 116 23.36 24.24 -0.05
CA PRO A 116 22.14 24.87 -0.54
C PRO A 116 21.25 23.91 -1.34
N THR A 117 21.85 23.09 -2.19
CA THR A 117 21.15 22.05 -2.98
C THR A 117 20.57 20.98 -2.08
N ILE A 118 21.33 20.46 -1.11
CA ILE A 118 20.87 19.46 -0.13
C ILE A 118 19.69 20.01 0.68
N GLN A 119 19.77 21.26 1.13
CA GLN A 119 18.69 21.90 1.85
C GLN A 119 17.44 22.10 0.99
N LEU A 120 17.59 22.46 -0.29
CA LEU A 120 16.47 22.59 -1.21
C LEU A 120 15.83 21.23 -1.47
N VAL A 121 16.62 20.20 -1.79
CA VAL A 121 16.15 18.81 -1.95
C VAL A 121 15.40 18.35 -0.70
N SER A 122 15.94 18.61 0.49
CA SER A 122 15.29 18.28 1.76
C SER A 122 13.92 18.96 1.89
N LYS A 123 13.79 20.27 1.61
CA LYS A 123 12.48 20.97 1.66
C LYS A 123 11.51 20.54 0.56
N LEU A 124 12.01 20.12 -0.61
CA LEU A 124 11.20 19.61 -1.72
C LEU A 124 10.76 18.17 -1.50
N THR A 125 11.46 17.42 -0.65
CA THR A 125 11.07 16.06 -0.24
C THR A 125 9.80 16.11 0.59
N ALA A 126 8.98 15.06 0.50
CA ALA A 126 7.79 14.91 1.33
C ALA A 126 8.19 14.90 2.82
N GLN A 127 7.62 15.81 3.61
CA GLN A 127 7.91 15.93 5.04
C GLN A 127 7.07 14.94 5.88
N THR A 128 5.94 14.51 5.34
CA THR A 128 5.05 13.52 5.95
C THR A 128 4.63 12.49 4.91
N THR A 129 4.20 11.32 5.37
CA THR A 129 3.62 10.28 4.51
C THR A 129 2.36 10.80 3.80
N CYS A 130 2.12 10.28 2.59
CA CYS A 130 0.88 10.51 1.85
C CYS A 130 -0.36 10.29 2.75
N PRO A 131 -1.29 11.28 2.87
CA PRO A 131 -2.44 11.16 3.76
C PRO A 131 -3.35 9.97 3.43
N VAL A 132 -3.46 9.58 2.16
CA VAL A 132 -4.22 8.40 1.75
C VAL A 132 -3.54 7.12 2.26
N CYS A 133 -2.22 6.99 2.10
CA CYS A 133 -1.46 5.86 2.66
C CYS A 133 -1.66 5.72 4.18
N VAL A 134 -1.70 6.84 4.91
CA VAL A 134 -1.95 6.83 6.36
C VAL A 134 -3.33 6.25 6.66
N ARG A 135 -4.39 6.75 6.01
CA ARG A 135 -5.76 6.25 6.23
C ARG A 135 -5.93 4.79 5.82
N THR A 136 -5.36 4.42 4.69
CA THR A 136 -5.37 3.04 4.21
C THR A 136 -4.69 2.11 5.22
N LYS A 137 -3.55 2.51 5.79
CA LYS A 137 -2.88 1.71 6.81
C LYS A 137 -3.69 1.61 8.12
N GLU A 138 -4.27 2.72 8.59
CA GLU A 138 -5.16 2.73 9.77
C GLU A 138 -6.33 1.75 9.61
N MET A 139 -6.92 1.68 8.42
CA MET A 139 -8.00 0.75 8.13
C MET A 139 -7.51 -0.71 8.06
N GLU A 140 -6.32 -0.98 7.50
CA GLU A 140 -5.76 -2.34 7.51
C GLU A 140 -5.59 -2.88 8.94
N GLU A 141 -5.11 -2.04 9.87
CA GLU A 141 -4.95 -2.40 11.28
C GLU A 141 -6.28 -2.82 11.93
N ILE A 142 -7.37 -2.12 11.59
CA ILE A 142 -8.72 -2.50 12.04
C ILE A 142 -9.08 -3.91 11.56
N TYR A 143 -8.77 -4.24 10.30
CA TYR A 143 -9.03 -5.58 9.76
C TYR A 143 -8.08 -6.65 10.33
N TYR A 144 -6.83 -6.32 10.67
CA TYR A 144 -5.95 -7.25 11.37
C TYR A 144 -6.55 -7.65 12.72
N HIS A 145 -6.99 -6.68 13.51
CA HIS A 145 -7.62 -6.92 14.80
C HIS A 145 -8.95 -7.68 14.65
N ALA A 146 -9.81 -7.24 13.72
CA ALA A 146 -11.08 -7.92 13.47
C ALA A 146 -10.88 -9.39 13.04
N LEU A 147 -9.90 -9.68 12.20
CA LEU A 147 -9.57 -11.06 11.81
C LEU A 147 -9.16 -11.89 13.01
N LEU A 148 -8.23 -11.38 13.84
CA LEU A 148 -7.69 -12.12 14.99
C LEU A 148 -8.72 -12.34 16.10
N ASP A 149 -9.50 -11.31 16.41
CA ASP A 149 -10.53 -11.36 17.46
C ASP A 149 -11.69 -12.29 17.09
N ASN A 150 -11.93 -12.48 15.80
CA ASN A 150 -13.02 -13.32 15.29
C ASN A 150 -12.53 -14.60 14.60
N LEU A 151 -11.24 -14.96 14.69
CA LEU A 151 -10.71 -16.14 14.01
C LEU A 151 -11.31 -17.43 14.58
N LEU A 152 -11.36 -17.54 15.91
CA LEU A 152 -11.83 -18.71 16.66
C LEU A 152 -13.22 -18.45 17.26
N GLY A 153 -13.97 -19.53 17.55
CA GLY A 153 -15.31 -19.48 18.16
C GLY A 153 -16.39 -20.10 17.28
N GLU A 154 -17.63 -20.15 17.79
CA GLU A 154 -18.78 -20.85 17.18
C GLU A 154 -19.19 -20.30 15.80
N GLU A 155 -18.91 -19.02 15.52
CA GLU A 155 -19.00 -18.41 14.18
C GLU A 155 -17.66 -17.73 13.81
N GLY A 156 -16.57 -18.38 14.19
CA GLY A 156 -15.22 -17.93 13.88
C GLY A 156 -14.92 -17.96 12.38
N LEU A 157 -13.99 -17.12 11.95
CA LEU A 157 -13.57 -17.01 10.56
C LEU A 157 -12.65 -18.15 10.11
N LEU A 158 -12.17 -19.02 11.00
CA LEU A 158 -11.16 -20.05 10.69
C LEU A 158 -11.58 -20.98 9.54
N THR A 159 -12.83 -21.41 9.49
CA THR A 159 -13.34 -22.28 8.43
C THR A 159 -13.30 -21.58 7.08
N LEU A 160 -13.79 -20.33 7.01
CA LEU A 160 -13.75 -19.51 5.79
C LEU A 160 -12.32 -19.17 5.38
N TYR A 161 -11.47 -18.83 6.34
CA TYR A 161 -10.05 -18.58 6.12
C TYR A 161 -9.36 -19.79 5.49
N SER A 162 -9.60 -20.99 6.04
CA SER A 162 -8.99 -22.23 5.55
C SER A 162 -9.46 -22.63 4.15
N ALA A 163 -10.66 -22.19 3.75
CA ALA A 163 -11.21 -22.41 2.41
C ALA A 163 -10.82 -21.32 1.40
N SER A 164 -10.27 -20.19 1.86
CA SER A 164 -9.87 -19.05 1.03
C SER A 164 -8.45 -19.22 0.44
N ASP A 165 -8.01 -18.23 -0.35
CA ASP A 165 -6.62 -18.10 -0.80
C ASP A 165 -5.66 -17.59 0.30
N GLY A 166 -6.18 -17.32 1.49
CA GLY A 166 -5.42 -16.84 2.64
C GLY A 166 -4.89 -15.42 2.48
N LEU A 167 -3.93 -15.05 3.31
CA LEU A 167 -3.27 -13.75 3.24
C LEU A 167 -2.06 -13.81 2.30
N CYS A 168 -1.78 -12.70 1.62
CA CYS A 168 -0.49 -12.50 0.97
C CYS A 168 0.62 -12.36 2.03
N LEU A 169 1.87 -12.65 1.68
CA LEU A 169 3.03 -12.59 2.56
C LEU A 169 3.18 -11.22 3.26
N PRO A 170 2.98 -10.06 2.60
CA PRO A 170 2.94 -8.77 3.29
C PRO A 170 1.90 -8.71 4.41
N HIS A 171 0.64 -9.07 4.13
CA HIS A 171 -0.44 -9.00 5.12
C HIS A 171 -0.31 -10.06 6.22
N PHE A 172 0.11 -11.27 5.88
CA PHE A 172 0.39 -12.31 6.87
C PHE A 172 1.44 -11.86 7.89
N ARG A 173 2.54 -11.23 7.43
CA ARG A 173 3.56 -10.65 8.32
C ARG A 173 3.01 -9.56 9.23
N GLN A 174 2.12 -8.69 8.74
CA GLN A 174 1.53 -7.64 9.57
C GLN A 174 0.53 -8.21 10.59
N VAL A 175 -0.32 -9.16 10.18
CA VAL A 175 -1.27 -9.82 11.09
C VAL A 175 -0.52 -10.55 12.21
N LEU A 176 0.57 -11.25 11.90
CA LEU A 176 1.38 -11.95 12.91
C LEU A 176 1.92 -11.03 14.01
N LYS A 177 2.23 -9.77 13.71
CA LYS A 177 2.68 -8.78 14.73
C LYS A 177 1.61 -8.45 15.76
N HIS A 178 0.35 -8.73 15.46
CA HIS A 178 -0.80 -8.40 16.31
C HIS A 178 -1.34 -9.61 17.07
N VAL A 179 -0.82 -10.82 16.81
CA VAL A 179 -1.24 -12.04 17.51
C VAL A 179 -0.77 -12.01 18.97
N ARG A 180 -1.71 -12.21 19.90
CA ARG A 180 -1.42 -12.19 21.34
C ARG A 180 -1.64 -13.51 22.06
N ARG A 181 -2.35 -14.46 21.42
CA ARG A 181 -2.78 -15.72 22.06
C ARG A 181 -2.25 -16.92 21.27
N GLU A 182 -1.69 -17.89 21.99
CA GLU A 182 -1.14 -19.12 21.41
C GLU A 182 -2.16 -19.93 20.57
N PRO A 183 -3.43 -20.12 20.99
CA PRO A 183 -4.41 -20.84 20.16
C PRO A 183 -4.67 -20.15 18.83
N THR A 184 -4.80 -18.81 18.84
CA THR A 184 -4.98 -18.00 17.62
C THR A 184 -3.76 -18.10 16.72
N PHE A 185 -2.54 -18.03 17.28
CA PHE A 185 -1.29 -18.22 16.55
C PHE A 185 -1.25 -19.57 15.83
N LYS A 186 -1.47 -20.67 16.58
CA LYS A 186 -1.41 -22.03 16.03
C LYS A 186 -2.45 -22.22 14.91
N ALA A 187 -3.68 -21.76 15.13
CA ALA A 187 -4.74 -21.86 14.13
C ALA A 187 -4.42 -21.08 12.85
N LEU A 188 -4.04 -19.80 12.98
CA LEU A 188 -3.72 -18.93 11.84
C LEU A 188 -2.52 -19.47 11.03
N VAL A 189 -1.43 -19.82 11.70
CA VAL A 189 -0.20 -20.30 11.05
C VAL A 189 -0.44 -21.64 10.36
N SER A 190 -1.17 -22.56 11.01
CA SER A 190 -1.46 -23.88 10.42
C SER A 190 -2.34 -23.75 9.18
N ALA A 191 -3.38 -22.91 9.24
CA ALA A 191 -4.26 -22.66 8.10
C ALA A 191 -3.49 -22.00 6.94
N GLN A 192 -2.72 -20.94 7.21
CA GLN A 192 -1.92 -20.27 6.17
C GLN A 192 -0.88 -21.21 5.53
N ARG A 193 -0.22 -22.04 6.35
CA ARG A 193 0.73 -23.05 5.86
C ARG A 193 0.05 -24.04 4.92
N ALA A 194 -1.11 -24.56 5.29
CA ALA A 194 -1.84 -25.52 4.44
C ALA A 194 -2.20 -24.90 3.07
N ILE A 195 -2.67 -23.65 3.06
CA ILE A 195 -3.00 -22.90 1.85
C ILE A 195 -1.76 -22.74 0.95
N TRP A 196 -0.63 -22.28 1.50
CA TRP A 196 0.59 -22.09 0.72
C TRP A 196 1.27 -23.39 0.30
N SER A 197 1.19 -24.46 1.10
CA SER A 197 1.68 -25.79 0.70
C SER A 197 0.90 -26.34 -0.50
N LYS A 198 -0.41 -26.09 -0.57
CA LYS A 198 -1.20 -26.44 -1.75
C LYS A 198 -0.74 -25.68 -3.00
N LEU A 199 -0.50 -24.36 -2.86
CA LEU A 199 -0.01 -23.54 -3.97
C LEU A 199 1.40 -23.95 -4.43
N GLU A 200 2.29 -24.26 -3.49
CA GLU A 200 3.63 -24.75 -3.79
C GLU A 200 3.57 -26.09 -4.56
N GLY A 201 2.73 -27.03 -4.15
CA GLY A 201 2.51 -28.27 -4.91
C GLY A 201 2.02 -28.03 -6.35
N GLN A 202 1.14 -27.04 -6.56
CA GLN A 202 0.70 -26.65 -7.89
C GLN A 202 1.83 -26.04 -8.74
N LEU A 203 2.71 -25.25 -8.14
CA LEU A 203 3.90 -24.71 -8.82
C LEU A 203 4.89 -25.81 -9.17
N SER A 204 5.15 -26.74 -8.26
CA SER A 204 6.02 -27.89 -8.47
C SER A 204 5.52 -28.75 -9.63
N GLU A 205 4.20 -28.96 -9.74
CA GLU A 205 3.60 -29.68 -10.86
C GLU A 205 3.69 -28.91 -12.18
N ALA A 206 3.47 -27.58 -12.16
CA ALA A 206 3.66 -26.74 -13.34
C ALA A 206 5.11 -26.79 -13.85
N ILE A 207 6.09 -26.75 -12.93
CA ILE A 207 7.51 -26.88 -13.26
C ILE A 207 7.79 -28.27 -13.87
N ARG A 208 7.25 -29.35 -13.29
CA ARG A 208 7.41 -30.72 -13.80
C ARG A 208 6.90 -30.85 -15.23
N LYS A 209 5.72 -30.31 -15.52
CA LYS A 209 5.09 -30.36 -16.85
C LYS A 209 5.78 -29.47 -17.89
N SER A 210 6.58 -28.50 -17.46
CA SER A 210 7.37 -27.66 -18.38
C SER A 210 8.56 -28.40 -18.99
N ASP A 211 8.96 -29.55 -18.44
CA ASP A 211 9.97 -30.42 -19.02
C ASP A 211 9.46 -31.01 -20.34
N TYR A 212 10.30 -30.93 -21.39
CA TYR A 212 9.95 -31.37 -22.75
C TYR A 212 9.41 -32.81 -22.79
N ARG A 213 9.82 -33.67 -21.84
CA ARG A 213 9.37 -35.06 -21.70
C ARG A 213 7.90 -35.20 -21.32
N PHE A 214 7.31 -34.19 -20.69
CA PHE A 214 5.92 -34.17 -20.23
C PHE A 214 5.09 -33.09 -20.95
N SER A 215 5.63 -32.48 -22.01
CA SER A 215 5.02 -31.38 -22.76
C SER A 215 3.67 -31.69 -23.42
N ASN A 216 3.33 -32.99 -23.56
CA ASN A 216 2.04 -33.44 -24.08
C ASN A 216 0.94 -33.53 -23.01
N GLU A 217 1.25 -33.34 -21.73
CA GLU A 217 0.25 -33.29 -20.67
C GLU A 217 -0.46 -31.92 -20.66
N PRO A 218 -1.81 -31.87 -20.66
CA PRO A 218 -2.52 -30.60 -20.60
C PRO A 218 -2.28 -29.91 -19.24
N LEU A 219 -2.15 -28.58 -19.29
CA LEU A 219 -2.10 -27.72 -18.11
C LEU A 219 -3.51 -27.52 -17.56
N GLY A 220 -3.76 -27.98 -16.33
CA GLY A 220 -4.96 -27.70 -15.55
C GLY A 220 -4.87 -26.40 -14.76
N GLU A 221 -5.43 -26.39 -13.55
CA GLU A 221 -5.40 -25.25 -12.59
C GLU A 221 -3.97 -24.75 -12.27
N GLU A 222 -2.96 -25.60 -12.48
CA GLU A 222 -1.54 -25.28 -12.32
C GLU A 222 -1.03 -24.24 -13.34
N GLY A 223 -1.65 -24.11 -14.51
CA GLY A 223 -1.21 -23.18 -15.56
C GLY A 223 -1.24 -21.70 -15.16
N LYS A 224 -2.05 -21.36 -14.14
CA LYS A 224 -2.13 -20.01 -13.55
C LYS A 224 -1.58 -19.93 -12.12
N ALA A 225 -0.96 -21.00 -11.60
CA ALA A 225 -0.41 -21.02 -10.24
C ALA A 225 0.68 -19.96 -10.05
N TRP A 226 1.48 -19.68 -11.09
CA TRP A 226 2.53 -18.66 -11.06
C TRP A 226 1.98 -17.23 -10.83
N LEU A 227 0.83 -16.88 -11.43
CA LEU A 227 0.17 -15.59 -11.19
C LEU A 227 -0.28 -15.46 -9.73
N ARG A 228 -0.91 -16.52 -9.20
CA ARG A 228 -1.33 -16.59 -7.79
C ARG A 228 -0.14 -16.51 -6.84
N ALA A 229 0.98 -17.16 -7.18
CA ALA A 229 2.21 -17.10 -6.40
C ALA A 229 2.81 -15.68 -6.35
N LEU A 230 2.85 -14.98 -7.48
CA LEU A 230 3.29 -13.59 -7.53
C LEU A 230 2.39 -12.69 -6.67
N ALA A 231 1.06 -12.85 -6.76
CA ALA A 231 0.11 -12.11 -5.94
C ALA A 231 0.27 -12.42 -4.44
N VAL A 232 0.50 -13.69 -4.06
CA VAL A 232 0.77 -14.09 -2.68
C VAL A 232 2.08 -13.47 -2.16
N ILE A 233 3.16 -13.47 -2.94
CA ILE A 233 4.47 -12.99 -2.49
C ILE A 233 4.54 -11.47 -2.42
N ALA A 234 4.08 -10.78 -3.47
CA ALA A 234 4.18 -9.34 -3.59
C ALA A 234 2.99 -8.59 -2.96
N GLY A 235 1.86 -9.26 -2.77
CA GLY A 235 0.57 -8.64 -2.53
C GLY A 235 -0.19 -8.42 -3.84
N GLU A 236 -1.50 -8.55 -3.77
CA GLU A 236 -2.36 -8.39 -4.94
C GLU A 236 -2.61 -6.90 -5.22
N ARG A 237 -2.42 -6.51 -6.49
CA ARG A 237 -2.90 -5.24 -7.01
C ARG A 237 -4.22 -5.52 -7.72
N LEU A 238 -5.32 -5.24 -7.06
CA LEU A 238 -6.62 -5.35 -7.69
C LEU A 238 -6.72 -4.25 -8.75
N GLU A 239 -6.69 -4.66 -10.01
CA GLU A 239 -6.90 -3.74 -11.12
C GLU A 239 -8.32 -3.19 -11.05
N ARG A 240 -8.46 -1.89 -11.35
CA ARG A 240 -9.77 -1.28 -11.52
C ARG A 240 -10.45 -2.03 -12.66
N GLY A 241 -11.56 -2.71 -12.38
CA GLY A 241 -12.47 -3.11 -13.43
C GLY A 241 -12.87 -1.85 -14.18
N GLU A 242 -12.41 -1.71 -15.42
CA GLU A 242 -12.96 -0.71 -16.33
C GLU A 242 -14.43 -1.05 -16.54
N LYS A 243 -15.30 -0.40 -15.76
CA LYS A 243 -16.69 -0.21 -16.11
C LYS A 243 -16.84 1.18 -16.70
#